data_AF-A0AAU6DK31-F1
#
_entry.id   AF-A0AAU6DK31-F1
#
_cell.length_a   1.000
_cell.length_b   1.000
_cell.length_c   1.000
_cell.angle_alpha   90.00
_cell.angle_beta   90.00
_cell.angle_gamma   90.00
#
_symmetry.space_group_name_H-M   'P 1'
#
loop_
_entity.id
_entity.type
_entity.pdbx_description
1 polymer ?
#
loop_
_entity_poly.entity_id
_entity_poly.type
_entity_poly.pdbx_seq_one_letter_code
_entity_poly.pdbx_strand_id
1 'polypeptide(L)'
;MLHAKRTSLWPRRYEISEGGRTLTVFTAGKWRSGEFELGGTGYRVRSHRLAGTYELLTADGSVVATTDRQGPRRWSVHASGQVFRFESDSIGIRNQSLIGPDGEPAGSITRTGRAGFGASADLPGLDAEIQVFAVVVMLLRWRRRRVVAASAAASG
;
A
#
# COMPACT_ATOMS: atom_id res chain seq x y z
N MET A 1 -8.53 11.30 5.30
CA MET A 1 -8.91 9.94 4.81
C MET A 1 -8.64 9.85 3.32
N LEU A 2 -7.81 8.89 2.94
CA LEU A 2 -7.45 8.59 1.55
C LEU A 2 -8.42 7.60 0.90
N HIS A 3 -8.68 7.81 -0.38
CA HIS A 3 -9.37 6.88 -1.25
C HIS A 3 -8.51 6.56 -2.46
N ALA A 4 -8.31 5.28 -2.73
CA ALA A 4 -7.69 4.83 -3.97
C ALA A 4 -8.73 4.15 -4.86
N LYS A 5 -8.81 4.58 -6.12
CA LYS A 5 -9.62 3.92 -7.15
C LYS A 5 -8.76 3.61 -8.38
N ARG A 6 -8.94 2.43 -8.96
CA ARG A 6 -8.26 2.08 -10.21
C ARG A 6 -8.90 2.83 -11.37
N THR A 7 -8.12 3.60 -12.10
CA THR A 7 -8.56 4.43 -13.24
C THR A 7 -8.18 3.85 -14.60
N SER A 8 -7.14 3.00 -14.68
CA SER A 8 -6.77 2.31 -15.92
C SER A 8 -6.31 0.87 -15.68
N LEU A 9 -6.56 0.01 -16.68
CA LEU A 9 -6.08 -1.37 -16.74
C LEU A 9 -4.70 -1.49 -17.40
N TRP A 10 -4.32 -0.54 -18.26
CA TRP A 10 -3.03 -0.54 -18.95
C TRP A 10 -2.59 0.87 -19.39
N PRO A 11 -1.42 1.39 -18.91
CA PRO A 11 -0.74 0.91 -17.71
C PRO A 11 -1.70 0.99 -16.51
N ARG A 12 -1.49 0.13 -15.50
CA ARG A 12 -2.40 0.09 -14.35
C ARG A 12 -2.19 1.34 -13.51
N ARG A 13 -3.24 2.15 -13.41
CA ARG A 13 -3.22 3.41 -12.66
C ARG A 13 -4.24 3.39 -11.54
N TYR A 14 -3.83 3.92 -10.40
CA TYR A 14 -4.68 4.14 -9.24
C TYR A 14 -4.64 5.62 -8.92
N GLU A 15 -5.78 6.28 -9.03
CA GLU A 15 -5.94 7.64 -8.50
C GLU A 15 -6.11 7.53 -6.99
N ILE A 16 -5.33 8.31 -6.25
CA ILE A 16 -5.40 8.44 -4.80
C ILE A 16 -5.85 9.86 -4.48
N SER A 17 -6.93 9.98 -3.72
CA SER A 17 -7.59 11.24 -3.41
C SER A 17 -7.88 11.39 -1.92
N GLU A 18 -8.01 12.63 -1.47
CA GLU A 18 -8.48 12.99 -0.13
C GLU A 18 -9.55 14.07 -0.25
N GLY A 19 -10.65 13.92 0.50
CA GLY A 19 -11.76 14.88 0.43
C GLY A 19 -12.33 15.07 -0.98
N GLY A 20 -12.26 14.03 -1.82
CA GLY A 20 -12.68 14.06 -3.23
C GLY A 20 -11.69 14.73 -4.19
N ARG A 21 -10.57 15.27 -3.71
CA ARG A 21 -9.52 15.88 -4.54
C ARG A 21 -8.41 14.88 -4.81
N THR A 22 -8.02 14.73 -6.07
CA THR A 22 -6.87 13.90 -6.45
C THR A 22 -5.60 14.47 -5.84
N LEU A 23 -4.90 13.66 -5.05
CA LEU A 23 -3.58 13.97 -4.52
C LEU A 23 -2.49 13.48 -5.46
N THR A 24 -2.65 12.26 -5.99
CA THR A 24 -1.66 11.64 -6.87
C THR A 24 -2.26 10.51 -7.69
N VAL A 25 -1.48 10.05 -8.68
CA VAL A 25 -1.74 8.84 -9.45
C VAL A 25 -0.57 7.89 -9.30
N PHE A 26 -0.82 6.74 -8.69
CA PHE A 26 0.13 5.64 -8.67
C PHE A 26 0.06 4.85 -9.99
N THR A 27 1.15 4.87 -10.74
CA THR A 27 1.31 4.06 -11.96
C THR A 27 2.08 2.80 -11.61
N ALA A 28 1.37 1.66 -11.61
CA ALA A 28 1.97 0.37 -11.30
C ALA A 28 2.82 -0.13 -12.48
N GLY A 29 4.10 -0.36 -12.19
CA GLY A 29 5.09 -0.87 -13.14
C GLY A 29 5.16 -2.39 -13.20
N LYS A 30 6.23 -2.88 -13.85
CA LYS A 30 6.60 -4.30 -13.85
C LYS A 30 7.00 -4.74 -12.43
N TRP A 31 6.99 -6.04 -12.17
CA TRP A 31 7.61 -6.61 -10.96
C TRP A 31 7.12 -6.10 -9.58
N ARG A 32 5.91 -5.53 -9.51
CA ARG A 32 5.33 -4.98 -8.27
C ARG A 32 6.05 -3.72 -7.77
N SER A 33 6.69 -2.98 -8.68
CA SER A 33 7.10 -1.60 -8.45
C SER A 33 6.08 -0.63 -9.05
N GLY A 34 6.33 0.66 -8.87
CA GLY A 34 5.62 1.72 -9.56
C GLY A 34 6.13 3.07 -9.11
N GLU A 35 5.44 4.11 -9.52
CA GLU A 35 5.81 5.49 -9.21
C GLU A 35 4.57 6.35 -9.04
N PHE A 36 4.72 7.43 -8.31
CA PHE A 36 3.71 8.47 -8.13
C PHE A 36 4.41 9.79 -7.85
N GLU A 37 3.69 10.90 -8.04
CA GLU A 37 4.18 12.23 -7.72
C GLU A 37 3.26 12.86 -6.67
N LEU A 38 3.80 13.36 -5.57
CA LEU A 38 3.03 13.97 -4.50
C LEU A 38 3.65 15.31 -4.12
N GLY A 39 2.86 16.38 -4.15
CA GLY A 39 3.35 17.74 -3.83
C GLY A 39 4.52 18.19 -4.69
N GLY A 40 4.55 17.80 -5.97
CA GLY A 40 5.66 18.09 -6.90
C GLY A 40 6.91 17.22 -6.71
N THR A 41 6.89 16.26 -5.77
CA THR A 41 8.01 15.34 -5.53
C THR A 41 7.72 13.97 -6.14
N GLY A 42 8.66 13.48 -6.95
CA GLY A 42 8.60 12.16 -7.56
C GLY A 42 9.05 11.05 -6.61
N TYR A 43 8.21 10.02 -6.48
CA TYR A 43 8.47 8.86 -5.65
C TYR A 43 8.41 7.56 -6.45
N ARG A 44 9.30 6.62 -6.10
CA ARG A 44 9.34 5.26 -6.65
C ARG A 44 9.10 4.24 -5.56
N VAL A 45 8.19 3.31 -5.80
CA VAL A 45 7.97 2.14 -4.96
C VAL A 45 8.72 0.96 -5.54
N ARG A 46 9.69 0.40 -4.80
CA ARG A 46 10.45 -0.80 -5.16
C ARG A 46 9.96 -2.00 -4.36
N SER A 47 9.96 -3.19 -4.96
CA SER A 47 9.61 -4.44 -4.26
C SER A 47 10.79 -5.39 -4.21
N HIS A 48 11.09 -5.90 -3.01
CA HIS A 48 12.07 -6.95 -2.78
C HIS A 48 11.36 -8.30 -2.73
N ARG A 49 11.36 -9.02 -3.86
CA ARG A 49 10.50 -10.19 -4.09
C ARG A 49 10.69 -11.32 -3.08
N LEU A 50 11.93 -11.62 -2.72
CA LEU A 50 12.28 -12.71 -1.81
C LEU A 50 11.75 -12.43 -0.40
N ALA A 51 11.93 -11.19 0.08
CA ALA A 51 11.47 -10.77 1.40
C ALA A 51 9.97 -10.43 1.45
N GLY A 52 9.37 -10.06 0.30
CA GLY A 52 7.99 -9.55 0.28
C GLY A 52 7.85 -8.15 0.90
N THR A 53 8.95 -7.42 0.97
CA THR A 53 9.05 -6.06 1.47
C THR A 53 9.07 -5.05 0.33
N TYR A 54 8.84 -3.79 0.67
CA TYR A 54 8.76 -2.67 -0.23
C TYR A 54 9.57 -1.51 0.33
N GLU A 55 10.05 -0.66 -0.57
CA GLU A 55 10.70 0.60 -0.23
C GLU A 55 10.05 1.72 -1.00
N LEU A 56 9.99 2.89 -0.36
CA LEU A 56 9.69 4.15 -0.98
C LEU A 56 11.01 4.88 -1.18
N LEU A 57 11.27 5.29 -2.42
CA LEU A 57 12.45 6.06 -2.79
C LEU A 57 12.05 7.40 -3.38
N THR A 58 12.84 8.43 -3.13
CA THR A 58 12.79 9.71 -3.84
C THR A 58 13.40 9.58 -5.24
N ALA A 59 13.28 10.63 -6.05
CA ALA A 59 13.75 10.66 -7.44
C ALA A 59 15.27 10.42 -7.58
N ASP A 60 16.05 10.88 -6.61
CA ASP A 60 17.51 10.67 -6.49
C ASP A 60 17.88 9.25 -6.02
N GLY A 61 16.90 8.44 -5.61
CA GLY A 61 17.10 7.07 -5.12
C GLY A 61 17.32 6.95 -3.62
N SER A 62 17.19 8.05 -2.85
CA SER A 62 17.24 7.99 -1.39
C SER A 62 16.03 7.23 -0.83
N VAL A 63 16.24 6.36 0.17
CA VAL A 63 15.17 5.59 0.80
C VAL A 63 14.50 6.44 1.87
N VAL A 64 13.22 6.73 1.71
CA VAL A 64 12.42 7.49 2.70
C VAL A 64 11.58 6.59 3.60
N ALA A 65 11.20 5.41 3.12
CA ALA A 65 10.49 4.44 3.92
C ALA A 65 10.76 3.00 3.48
N THR A 66 10.70 2.07 4.42
CA THR A 66 10.76 0.63 4.14
C THR A 66 9.63 -0.08 4.84
N THR A 67 9.24 -1.26 4.34
CA THR A 67 8.32 -2.14 5.06
C THR A 67 9.06 -3.34 5.63
N ASP A 68 8.62 -3.81 6.79
CA ASP A 68 9.00 -5.12 7.30
C ASP A 68 7.80 -6.06 7.38
N ARG A 69 8.04 -7.37 7.28
CA ARG A 69 7.00 -8.41 7.33
C ARG A 69 7.20 -9.27 8.56
N GLN A 70 6.30 -9.10 9.53
CA GLN A 70 6.33 -9.78 10.82
C GLN A 70 5.34 -10.96 10.89
N GLY A 71 5.04 -11.57 9.74
CA GLY A 71 4.15 -12.72 9.62
C GLY A 71 3.10 -12.61 8.50
N PRO A 72 2.05 -13.44 8.54
CA PRO A 72 0.98 -13.44 7.54
C PRO A 72 -0.04 -12.32 7.73
N ARG A 73 -0.18 -11.81 8.97
CA ARG A 73 -1.20 -10.81 9.37
C ARG A 73 -0.61 -9.51 9.90
N ARG A 74 0.73 -9.43 10.05
CA ARG A 74 1.43 -8.29 10.64
C ARG A 74 2.53 -7.79 9.72
N TRP A 75 2.68 -6.49 9.67
CA TRP A 75 3.75 -5.80 8.95
C TRP A 75 3.94 -4.39 9.53
N SER A 76 5.04 -3.74 9.17
CA SER A 76 5.30 -2.36 9.58
C SER A 76 5.79 -1.51 8.43
N VAL A 77 5.68 -0.20 8.60
CA VAL A 77 6.41 0.81 7.83
C VAL A 77 7.42 1.48 8.75
N HIS A 78 8.66 1.57 8.31
CA HIS A 78 9.73 2.31 8.96
C HIS A 78 9.97 3.59 8.15
N ALA A 79 9.75 4.75 8.76
CA ALA A 79 9.92 6.06 8.12
C ALA A 79 10.20 7.12 9.18
N SER A 80 11.02 8.13 8.87
CA SER A 80 11.30 9.25 9.78
C SER A 80 11.74 8.83 11.19
N GLY A 81 12.48 7.72 11.30
CA GLY A 81 12.93 7.15 12.59
C GLY A 81 11.83 6.46 13.41
N GLN A 82 10.61 6.36 12.89
CA GLN A 82 9.45 5.76 13.55
C GLN A 82 9.06 4.42 12.90
N VAL A 83 8.33 3.60 13.66
CA VAL A 83 7.79 2.32 13.19
C VAL A 83 6.27 2.31 13.34
N PHE A 84 5.57 2.31 12.21
CA PHE A 84 4.12 2.24 12.13
C PHE A 84 3.71 0.78 11.94
N ARG A 85 3.00 0.21 12.91
CA ARG A 85 2.64 -1.21 12.92
C ARG A 85 1.24 -1.41 12.35
N PHE A 86 1.08 -2.46 11.55
CA PHE A 86 -0.19 -2.84 10.95
C PHE A 86 -0.54 -4.29 11.28
N GLU A 87 -1.79 -4.53 11.66
CA GLU A 87 -2.32 -5.87 11.94
C GLU A 87 -3.63 -6.14 11.20
N SER A 88 -3.89 -7.41 10.88
CA SER A 88 -5.15 -7.88 10.29
C SER A 88 -6.06 -8.51 11.34
N ASP A 89 -7.16 -7.85 11.64
CA ASP A 89 -8.16 -8.32 12.63
C ASP A 89 -8.93 -9.57 12.15
N SER A 90 -8.95 -9.81 10.83
CA SER A 90 -9.63 -10.95 10.19
C SER A 90 -8.67 -11.95 9.54
N ILE A 91 -9.17 -13.17 9.30
CA ILE A 91 -8.48 -14.21 8.51
C ILE A 91 -8.21 -13.65 7.10
N GLY A 92 -6.99 -13.13 6.88
CA GLY A 92 -6.59 -12.56 5.61
C GLY A 92 -5.75 -11.30 5.73
N ILE A 93 -5.82 -10.46 4.71
CA ILE A 93 -5.15 -9.14 4.64
C ILE A 93 -6.12 -8.06 4.14
N ARG A 94 -7.44 -8.32 4.13
CA ARG A 94 -8.42 -7.45 3.45
C ARG A 94 -8.54 -6.08 4.12
N ASN A 95 -8.50 -6.07 5.45
CA ASN A 95 -8.57 -4.88 6.28
C ASN A 95 -7.34 -4.92 7.19
N GLN A 96 -6.65 -3.81 7.33
CA GLN A 96 -5.49 -3.66 8.19
C GLN A 96 -5.73 -2.50 9.14
N SER A 97 -5.41 -2.68 10.40
CA SER A 97 -5.49 -1.65 11.43
C SER A 97 -4.09 -1.11 11.69
N LEU A 98 -3.93 0.21 11.66
CA LEU A 98 -2.74 0.89 12.17
C LEU A 98 -2.80 0.81 13.70
N ILE A 99 -1.76 0.28 14.32
CA ILE A 99 -1.71 0.07 15.77
C ILE A 99 -1.01 1.27 16.40
N GLY A 100 -1.71 1.93 17.32
CA GLY A 100 -1.22 3.05 18.10
C GLY A 100 -0.17 2.64 19.14
N PRO A 101 0.47 3.62 19.80
CA PRO A 101 1.47 3.36 20.84
C PRO A 101 0.92 2.60 22.06
N ASP A 102 -0.37 2.75 22.33
CA ASP A 102 -1.14 2.07 23.38
C ASP A 102 -1.52 0.62 23.02
N GLY A 103 -1.27 0.20 21.78
CA GLY A 103 -1.64 -1.12 21.27
C GLY A 103 -3.05 -1.18 20.68
N GLU A 104 -3.80 -0.08 20.70
CA GLU A 104 -5.16 -0.03 20.16
C GLU A 104 -5.17 0.41 18.68
N PRO A 105 -6.23 0.08 17.92
CA PRO A 105 -6.39 0.56 16.55
C PRO A 105 -6.49 2.09 16.49
N ALA A 106 -5.49 2.74 15.89
CA ALA A 106 -5.42 4.18 15.68
C ALA A 106 -5.83 4.61 14.26
N GLY A 107 -5.95 3.66 13.33
CA GLY A 107 -6.31 3.92 11.94
C GLY A 107 -6.57 2.62 11.18
N SER A 108 -6.94 2.71 9.90
CA SER A 108 -7.23 1.53 9.10
C SER A 108 -6.93 1.70 7.61
N ILE A 109 -6.69 0.58 6.93
CA ILE A 109 -6.66 0.44 5.48
C ILE A 109 -7.63 -0.68 5.10
N THR A 110 -8.69 -0.32 4.39
CA THR A 110 -9.75 -1.22 3.97
C THR A 110 -9.78 -1.35 2.46
N ARG A 111 -9.97 -2.57 1.96
CA ARG A 111 -10.16 -2.80 0.53
C ARG A 111 -11.55 -2.39 0.08
N THR A 112 -11.66 -1.59 -0.98
CA THR A 112 -12.94 -1.06 -1.48
C THR A 112 -13.16 -1.31 -2.99
N GLY A 113 -14.34 -0.94 -3.48
CA GLY A 113 -14.73 -0.94 -4.90
C GLY A 113 -15.26 -2.28 -5.45
N ARG A 114 -16.00 -2.22 -6.57
CA ARG A 114 -16.46 -3.41 -7.30
C ARG A 114 -15.25 -4.25 -7.73
N ALA A 115 -15.28 -5.54 -7.40
CA ALA A 115 -14.17 -6.48 -7.57
C ALA A 115 -12.86 -6.09 -6.84
N GLY A 116 -12.91 -5.30 -5.76
CA GLY A 116 -11.79 -5.11 -4.82
C GLY A 116 -10.54 -4.47 -5.45
N PHE A 117 -10.73 -3.45 -6.28
CA PHE A 117 -9.65 -2.72 -6.96
C PHE A 117 -9.38 -1.33 -6.38
N GLY A 118 -10.04 -0.98 -5.28
CA GLY A 118 -9.79 0.25 -4.53
C GLY A 118 -9.30 0.00 -3.12
N ALA A 119 -8.96 1.10 -2.44
CA ALA A 119 -8.67 1.15 -1.02
C ALA A 119 -9.33 2.38 -0.40
N SER A 120 -9.64 2.31 0.88
CA SER A 120 -9.91 3.45 1.74
C SER A 120 -8.95 3.37 2.90
N ALA A 121 -8.32 4.48 3.28
CA ALA A 121 -7.39 4.49 4.38
C ALA A 121 -7.55 5.73 5.25
N ASP A 122 -7.59 5.52 6.55
CA ASP A 122 -7.52 6.57 7.55
C ASP A 122 -6.30 6.30 8.43
N LEU A 123 -5.27 7.13 8.29
CA LEU A 123 -3.93 6.89 8.82
C LEU A 123 -3.43 8.13 9.55
N PRO A 124 -4.06 8.48 10.69
CA PRO A 124 -3.69 9.68 11.42
C PRO A 124 -2.24 9.60 11.93
N GLY A 125 -1.56 10.74 11.94
CA GLY A 125 -0.18 10.85 12.44
C GLY A 125 0.91 10.38 11.47
N LEU A 126 0.56 9.91 10.28
CA LEU A 126 1.54 9.59 9.22
C LEU A 126 1.68 10.77 8.26
N ASP A 127 2.90 11.05 7.81
CA ASP A 127 3.18 12.00 6.73
C ASP A 127 2.49 11.54 5.43
N ALA A 128 2.13 12.50 4.58
CA ALA A 128 1.26 12.25 3.41
C ALA A 128 1.85 11.20 2.45
N GLU A 129 3.16 11.26 2.18
CA GLU A 129 3.88 10.30 1.35
C GLU A 129 3.89 8.89 1.97
N ILE A 130 3.92 8.79 3.29
CA ILE A 130 3.90 7.52 4.03
C ILE A 130 2.50 6.92 4.00
N GLN A 131 1.45 7.75 4.13
CA GLN A 131 0.08 7.30 3.95
C GLN A 131 -0.15 6.75 2.53
N VAL A 132 0.28 7.48 1.50
CA VAL A 132 0.19 7.05 0.10
C VAL A 132 0.96 5.75 -0.12
N PHE A 133 2.18 5.65 0.43
CA PHE A 133 3.00 4.45 0.33
C PHE A 133 2.33 3.22 0.97
N ALA A 134 1.78 3.36 2.18
CA ALA A 134 1.09 2.26 2.86
C ALA A 134 -0.12 1.75 2.05
N VAL A 135 -0.91 2.67 1.47
CA VAL A 135 -2.02 2.34 0.57
C VAL A 135 -1.54 1.59 -0.68
N VAL A 136 -0.48 2.07 -1.32
CA VAL A 136 0.11 1.44 -2.52
C VAL A 136 0.62 0.03 -2.20
N VAL A 137 1.33 -0.15 -1.09
CA VAL A 137 1.79 -1.47 -0.63
C VAL A 137 0.62 -2.44 -0.50
N MET A 138 -0.50 -2.00 0.08
CA MET A 138 -1.69 -2.85 0.22
C MET A 138 -2.33 -3.19 -1.12
N LEU A 139 -2.45 -2.23 -2.05
CA LEU A 139 -2.94 -2.50 -3.41
C LEU A 139 -2.05 -3.54 -4.13
N LEU A 140 -0.73 -3.43 -3.99
CA LEU A 140 0.23 -4.38 -4.58
C LEU A 140 0.16 -5.77 -3.93
N ARG A 141 -0.03 -5.85 -2.61
CA ARG A 141 -0.19 -7.11 -1.87
C ARG A 141 -1.49 -7.83 -2.21
N TRP A 142 -2.61 -7.11 -2.30
CA TRP A 142 -3.90 -7.69 -2.71
C TRP A 142 -3.87 -8.24 -4.14
N ARG A 143 -3.05 -7.66 -5.01
CA ARG A 143 -2.82 -8.21 -6.36
C ARG A 143 -2.14 -9.58 -6.32
N ARG A 144 -1.15 -9.80 -5.45
CA ARG A 144 -0.39 -11.06 -5.38
C ARG A 144 -1.30 -12.28 -5.18
N ARG A 145 -2.27 -12.19 -4.26
CA ARG A 145 -3.16 -13.32 -3.94
C ARG A 145 -4.01 -13.78 -5.14
N ARG A 146 -4.36 -12.90 -6.07
CA ARG A 146 -5.16 -13.29 -7.25
C ARG A 146 -4.38 -14.11 -8.26
N VAL A 147 -3.09 -13.81 -8.46
CA VAL A 147 -2.26 -14.59 -9.41
C VAL A 147 -2.07 -16.02 -8.89
N VAL A 148 -1.88 -16.20 -7.58
CA VAL A 148 -1.69 -17.54 -6.97
C VAL A 148 -2.99 -18.36 -6.97
N ALA A 149 -4.14 -17.74 -6.72
CA ALA A 149 -5.44 -18.44 -6.75
C ALA A 149 -5.85 -18.87 -8.17
N ALA A 150 -5.55 -18.06 -9.19
CA ALA A 150 -5.87 -18.39 -10.58
C ALA A 150 -4.99 -19.51 -11.15
N SER A 151 -3.72 -19.62 -10.72
CA SER A 151 -2.84 -20.73 -11.12
C SER A 151 -3.21 -22.06 -10.46
N ALA A 152 -3.81 -22.05 -9.26
CA ALA A 152 -4.25 -23.27 -8.59
C ALA A 152 -5.55 -23.85 -9.19
N ALA A 153 -6.43 -22.99 -9.72
CA ALA A 153 -7.68 -23.41 -10.35
C ALA A 153 -7.50 -23.92 -11.79
N ALA A 154 -6.38 -23.61 -12.45
CA ALA A 154 -6.05 -24.07 -13.80
C ALA A 154 -5.27 -25.40 -13.81
N SER A 155 -5.08 -26.03 -12.65
CA SER A 155 -4.37 -27.30 -12.49
C SER A 155 -5.21 -28.35 -11.73
N GLY A 156 -6.51 -28.10 -11.59
CA GLY A 156 -7.49 -29.03 -11.01
C GLY A 156 -8.41 -29.59 -12.07
#